data_AF-A0A2H0UZ90-F1
#
_entry.id   AF-A0A2H0UZ90-F1
#
_cell.length_a   1.000
_cell.length_b   1.000
_cell.length_c   1.000
_cell.angle_alpha   90.00
_cell.angle_beta   90.00
_cell.angle_gamma   90.00
#
_symmetry.space_group_name_H-M   'P 1'
#
loop_
_entity.id
_entity.type
_entity.pdbx_description
1 polymer ?
#
loop_
_entity_poly.entity_id
_entity_poly.type
_entity_poly.pdbx_seq_one_letter_code
_entity_poly.pdbx_strand_id
1 'polypeptide(L)' 'MKLYIIIREIFYALTITLFIFIVMEFFFPGIVQAYFSLNFVLILWILSGIVLLLIKKHD' A
#
# COMPACT_ATOMS: atom_id res chain seq x y z
N MET A 1 9.81 0.95 18.72
CA MET A 1 10.95 1.23 17.81
C MET A 1 11.11 0.28 16.59
N LYS A 2 11.53 -1.00 16.72
CA LYS A 2 11.75 -1.88 15.54
C LYS A 2 10.47 -2.19 14.74
N LEU A 3 9.38 -2.47 15.43
CA LEU A 3 8.08 -2.78 14.81
C LEU A 3 7.51 -1.60 14.01
N TYR A 4 7.61 -0.38 14.58
CA TYR A 4 7.19 0.86 13.92
C TYR A 4 7.93 1.06 12.58
N ILE A 5 9.24 0.85 12.57
CA ILE A 5 10.05 0.98 11.34
C ILE A 5 9.56 -0.02 10.28
N ILE A 6 9.40 -1.30 10.64
CA ILE A 6 8.94 -2.33 9.71
C ILE A 6 7.59 -1.95 9.09
N ILE A 7 6.63 -1.52 9.91
CA ILE A 7 5.28 -1.17 9.45
C ILE A 7 5.30 0.08 8.58
N ARG A 8 6.16 1.05 8.89
CA ARG A 8 6.37 2.24 8.07
C ARG A 8 6.92 1.87 6.69
N GLU A 9 7.92 1.00 6.63
CA GLU A 9 8.47 0.52 5.35
C GLU A 9 7.43 -0.25 4.52
N ILE A 10 6.58 -1.08 5.17
CA ILE A 10 5.47 -1.77 4.49
C ILE A 10 4.48 -0.75 3.90
N PHE A 11 4.11 0.29 4.66
CA PHE A 11 3.20 1.33 4.17
C PHE A 11 3.79 2.08 2.96
N TYR A 12 5.08 2.43 3.00
CA TYR A 12 5.75 3.07 1.87
C TYR A 12 5.88 2.15 0.65
N ALA A 13 6.20 0.87 0.85
CA ALA A 13 6.24 -0.12 -0.23
C ALA A 13 4.88 -0.28 -0.91
N LEU A 14 3.79 -0.33 -0.15
CA LEU A 14 2.42 -0.39 -0.69
C LEU A 14 2.04 0.92 -1.41
N THR A 15 2.50 2.07 -0.92
CA THR A 15 2.27 3.37 -1.57
C THR A 15 2.92 3.41 -2.95
N ILE A 16 4.19 2.98 -3.06
CA ILE A 16 4.91 2.93 -4.33
C ILE A 16 4.27 1.90 -5.26
N THR A 17 3.88 0.73 -4.74
CA THR A 17 3.18 -0.31 -5.51
C THR A 17 1.88 0.24 -6.12
N LEU A 18 1.05 0.92 -5.33
CA LEU A 18 -0.18 1.54 -5.82
C LEU A 18 0.11 2.58 -6.89
N PHE A 19 1.14 3.42 -6.69
CA PHE A 19 1.52 4.41 -7.69
C PHE A 19 1.91 3.77 -9.02
N ILE A 20 2.76 2.75 -8.99
CA ILE A 20 3.17 1.99 -10.18
C ILE A 20 1.95 1.36 -10.86
N PHE A 21 1.07 0.73 -10.09
CA PHE A 21 -0.12 0.09 -10.64
C PHE A 21 -1.09 1.09 -11.27
N ILE A 22 -1.30 2.27 -10.65
CA ILE A 22 -2.11 3.33 -11.25
C ILE A 22 -1.48 3.83 -12.55
N VAL A 23 -0.15 4.05 -12.57
CA VAL A 23 0.57 4.46 -13.78
C VAL A 23 0.45 3.41 -14.88
N MET A 24 0.64 2.13 -14.55
CA MET A 24 0.49 1.03 -15.51
C MET A 24 -0.93 0.93 -16.04
N GLU A 25 -1.94 1.02 -15.18
CA GLU A 25 -3.35 0.97 -15.57
C GLU A 25 -3.74 2.17 -16.45
N PHE A 26 -3.10 3.32 -16.26
CA PHE A 26 -3.30 4.50 -17.09
C PHE A 26 -2.74 4.32 -18.50
N PHE A 27 -1.54 3.76 -18.65
CA PHE A 27 -0.92 3.54 -19.97
C PHE A 27 -1.44 2.28 -20.68
N PHE A 28 -1.78 1.24 -19.91
CA PHE A 28 -2.20 -0.08 -20.37
C PHE A 28 -3.45 -0.52 -19.60
N PRO A 29 -4.64 0.00 -19.97
CA PRO A 29 -5.86 -0.28 -19.24
C PRO A 29 -6.18 -1.78 -19.21
N GLY A 30 -6.55 -2.28 -18.04
CA GLY A 30 -6.86 -3.68 -17.78
C GLY A 30 -5.64 -4.56 -17.47
N ILE A 31 -4.40 -4.09 -17.66
CA ILE A 31 -3.22 -4.94 -17.43
C ILE A 31 -3.06 -5.31 -15.97
N VAL A 32 -3.26 -4.37 -15.04
CA VAL A 32 -3.06 -4.66 -13.61
C VAL A 32 -4.23 -5.50 -13.11
N GLN A 33 -5.46 -5.09 -13.44
CA GLN A 33 -6.69 -5.78 -13.05
C GLN A 33 -6.76 -7.23 -13.56
N ALA A 34 -6.12 -7.55 -14.69
CA ALA A 34 -6.08 -8.92 -15.22
C ALA A 34 -5.29 -9.91 -14.35
N TYR A 35 -4.30 -9.43 -13.59
CA TYR A 35 -3.47 -10.29 -12.72
C TYR A 35 -3.74 -10.06 -11.24
N PHE A 36 -4.11 -8.83 -10.85
CA PHE A 36 -4.22 -8.44 -9.46
C PHE A 36 -5.31 -7.39 -9.24
N SER A 37 -6.12 -7.58 -8.19
CA SER A 37 -7.14 -6.61 -7.84
C SER A 37 -6.51 -5.38 -7.19
N LEU A 38 -6.58 -4.23 -7.87
CA LEU A 38 -6.18 -2.93 -7.32
C LEU A 38 -6.91 -2.63 -6.00
N ASN A 39 -8.20 -3.00 -5.91
CA ASN A 39 -9.00 -2.82 -4.70
C ASN A 39 -8.40 -3.56 -3.50
N PHE A 40 -7.89 -4.78 -3.71
CA PHE A 40 -7.27 -5.56 -2.65
C PHE A 40 -5.97 -4.90 -2.15
N VAL A 41 -5.12 -4.41 -3.05
CA VAL A 41 -3.89 -3.67 -2.69
C VAL A 41 -4.24 -2.39 -1.93
N LEU A 42 -5.29 -1.70 -2.35
CA LEU A 42 -5.76 -0.47 -1.71
C LEU A 42 -6.26 -0.74 -0.29
N ILE A 43 -7.00 -1.84 -0.07
CA ILE A 43 -7.40 -2.27 1.28
C ILE A 43 -6.18 -2.57 2.15
N LEU A 44 -5.19 -3.32 1.64
CA LEU A 44 -3.95 -3.60 2.38
C LEU A 44 -3.19 -2.33 2.73
N TRP A 45 -3.13 -1.36 1.80
CA TRP A 45 -2.51 -0.06 2.03
C TRP A 45 -3.24 0.71 3.16
N ILE A 46 -4.57 0.78 3.12
CA ILE A 46 -5.37 1.41 4.18
C ILE A 46 -5.11 0.74 5.54
N LEU A 47 -5.16 -0.58 5.60
CA LEU A 47 -4.92 -1.33 6.85
C LEU A 47 -3.52 -1.04 7.40
N SER A 48 -2.49 -1.04 6.55
CA SER A 48 -1.12 -0.71 6.97
C SER A 48 -1.00 0.72 7.50
N GLY A 49 -1.72 1.68 6.90
CA GLY A 49 -1.78 3.07 7.37
C GLY A 49 -2.47 3.20 8.72
N ILE A 50 -3.59 2.51 8.94
CA ILE A 50 -4.28 2.48 10.23
C ILE A 50 -3.36 1.94 11.33
N VAL A 51 -2.71 0.80 11.08
CA VAL A 51 -1.79 0.19 12.05
C VAL A 51 -0.61 1.13 12.36
N LEU A 52 -0.04 1.78 11.34
CA LEU A 52 1.05 2.75 11.53
C LEU A 52 0.63 3.92 12.43
N LEU A 53 -0.57 4.47 12.20
CA LEU A 53 -1.12 5.56 13.00
C LEU A 53 -1.41 5.15 14.44
N LEU A 54 -1.94 3.95 14.66
CA LEU A 54 -2.20 3.42 16.00
C LEU A 54 -0.90 3.25 16.79
N ILE A 55 0.15 2.72 16.16
CA ILE A 55 1.45 2.54 16.82
C ILE A 55 2.09 3.89 17.14
N LYS A 56 2.05 4.85 16.21
CA LYS A 56 2.56 6.21 16.43
C LYS A 56 1.87 6.92 17.61
N LYS A 57 0.60 6.63 17.88
CA LYS A 57 -0.15 7.24 18.99
C LYS A 57 0.26 6.68 20.37
N HIS A 58 0.82 5.47 20.41
CA HIS A 58 1.19 4.78 21.64
C HIS A 58 2.69 4.87 22.01
N ASP A 59 3.55 5.37 21.11
CA ASP A 59 4.94 5.80 21.37
C ASP A 59 4.95 7.28 21.83
#